data_AF-A0A2H6FY27-F1
#
_entry.id   AF-A0A2H6FY27-F1
#
_cell.length_a   1.000
_cell.length_b   1.000
_cell.length_c   1.000
_cell.angle_alpha   90.00
_cell.angle_beta   90.00
_cell.angle_gamma   90.00
#
_symmetry.space_group_name_H-M   'P 1'
#
loop_
_entity.id
_entity.type
_entity.pdbx_description
1 polymer ?
#
loop_
_entity_poly.entity_id
_entity_poly.type
_entity_poly.pdbx_seq_one_letter_code
_entity_poly.pdbx_strand_id
1 'polypeptide(L)' 'MQELTGKKVEVTTGDVVYIGVLIEIGEASIELETQSGWVSVPIDKVADVKLADPR' A
#
# COMPACT_ATOMS: atom_id res chain seq x y z
N MET A 1 4.64 0.18 -11.48
CA MET A 1 4.15 -0.18 -10.12
C MET A 1 5.01 -1.25 -9.44
N GLN A 2 5.59 -2.22 -10.15
CA GLN A 2 6.51 -3.22 -9.57
C GLN A 2 7.77 -2.66 -8.89
N GLU A 3 8.14 -1.40 -9.15
CA GLU A 3 9.30 -0.74 -8.54
C GLU A 3 9.06 -0.26 -7.09
N LEU A 4 7.80 -0.29 -6.63
CA LEU A 4 7.44 0.10 -5.27
C LEU A 4 7.55 -1.06 -4.28
N THR A 5 7.61 -2.30 -4.76
CA THR A 5 7.68 -3.48 -3.90
C THR A 5 8.94 -3.44 -3.03
N GLY A 6 8.78 -3.70 -1.73
CA GLY A 6 9.80 -3.57 -0.70
C GLY A 6 10.03 -2.14 -0.20
N LYS A 7 9.34 -1.13 -0.73
CA LYS A 7 9.44 0.27 -0.27
C LYS A 7 8.25 0.64 0.60
N LYS A 8 8.46 1.63 1.47
CA LYS A 8 7.38 2.23 2.25
C LYS A 8 6.50 3.07 1.32
N VAL A 9 5.22 2.74 1.27
CA VAL A 9 4.20 3.40 0.45
C VAL A 9 3.07 3.93 1.32
N GLU A 10 2.40 4.94 0.79
CA GLU A 10 1.12 5.44 1.27
C GLU A 10 0.06 5.04 0.25
N VAL A 11 -0.88 4.20 0.68
CA VAL A 11 -2.04 3.76 -0.09
C VAL A 11 -3.26 4.51 0.40
N THR A 12 -3.78 5.38 -0.44
CA THR A 12 -5.01 6.12 -0.13
C THR A 12 -6.20 5.35 -0.67
N THR A 13 -7.14 5.05 0.20
CA THR A 13 -8.49 4.58 -0.17
C THR A 13 -9.49 5.72 0.07
N GLY A 14 -10.75 5.54 -0.34
CA GLY A 14 -11.77 6.59 -0.28
C GLY A 14 -11.82 7.38 1.04
N ASP A 15 -11.75 6.69 2.17
CA ASP A 15 -11.86 7.31 3.50
C ASP A 15 -10.63 7.05 4.41
N VAL A 16 -9.72 6.16 4.01
CA VAL A 16 -8.64 5.66 4.87
C VAL A 16 -7.30 5.68 4.13
N VAL A 17 -6.26 6.12 4.82
CA VAL A 17 -4.88 6.08 4.34
C VAL A 17 -4.11 5.00 5.08
N TYR A 18 -3.54 4.05 4.33
CA TYR A 18 -2.67 3.00 4.85
C TYR A 18 -1.22 3.33 4.56
N ILE A 19 -0.37 3.27 5.58
CA ILE A 19 1.07 3.49 5.45
C ILE A 19 1.79 2.22 5.87
N GLY A 20 2.54 1.63 4.93
CA GLY A 20 3.21 0.35 5.15
C GLY A 20 4.28 0.08 4.10
N VAL A 21 5.02 -1.00 4.28
CA VAL A 21 5.93 -1.53 3.25
C VAL A 21 5.10 -2.33 2.25
N LEU A 22 5.22 -1.99 0.97
CA LEU A 22 4.55 -2.76 -0.08
C LEU A 22 5.21 -4.13 -0.21
N ILE A 23 4.47 -5.19 0.09
CA ILE A 23 4.99 -6.56 -0.01
C ILE A 23 4.73 -7.14 -1.40
N GLU A 24 3.50 -6.99 -1.88
CA GLU A 24 3.07 -7.52 -3.16
C GLU A 24 1.90 -6.70 -3.73
N ILE A 25 1.85 -6.60 -5.05
CA ILE A 25 0.67 -6.12 -5.77
C ILE A 25 0.14 -7.33 -6.54
N GLY A 26 -0.95 -7.91 -6.03
CA GLY A 26 -1.71 -8.94 -6.73
C GLY A 26 -2.70 -8.32 -7.72
N GLU A 27 -3.46 -9.18 -8.41
CA GLU A 27 -4.48 -8.74 -9.37
C GLU A 27 -5.73 -8.17 -8.68
N ALA A 28 -6.03 -8.62 -7.46
CA ALA A 28 -7.22 -8.23 -6.71
C ALA A 28 -6.93 -7.29 -5.52
N SER A 29 -5.72 -7.36 -4.95
CA SER A 29 -5.36 -6.61 -3.74
C SER A 29 -3.88 -6.26 -3.68
N ILE A 30 -3.58 -5.30 -2.81
CA ILE A 30 -2.24 -4.83 -2.46
C ILE A 30 -1.94 -5.30 -1.04
N GLU A 31 -0.87 -6.05 -0.86
CA GLU A 31 -0.38 -6.53 0.44
C GLU A 31 0.61 -5.52 1.02
N LEU A 32 0.30 -5.00 2.21
CA LEU A 32 1.09 -4.01 2.93
C LEU A 32 1.48 -4.54 4.30
N GLU A 33 2.77 -4.46 4.65
CA GLU A 33 3.21 -4.67 6.02
C GLU A 33 3.23 -3.33 6.77
N THR A 34 2.34 -3.19 7.75
CA THR A 34 2.24 -2.00 8.61
C THR A 34 2.83 -2.30 9.99
N GLN A 35 3.02 -1.26 10.82
CA GLN A 35 3.46 -1.46 12.22
C GLN A 35 2.49 -2.31 13.05
N SER A 36 1.21 -2.35 12.66
CA SER A 36 0.17 -3.13 13.34
C SER A 36 0.04 -4.56 12.80
N GLY A 37 0.80 -4.90 11.75
CA GLY A 37 0.75 -6.19 11.07
C GLY A 37 0.46 -6.06 9.57
N TRP A 38 0.15 -7.20 8.97
CA TRP A 38 -0.14 -7.33 7.54
C TRP A 38 -1.56 -6.85 7.22
N VAL A 39 -1.68 -6.07 6.16
CA VAL A 39 -2.93 -5.47 5.69
C VAL A 39 -3.08 -5.74 4.20
N SER A 40 -4.22 -6.29 3.79
CA SER A 40 -4.56 -6.48 2.38
C SER A 40 -5.60 -5.45 1.97
N VAL A 41 -5.26 -4.61 0.99
CA VAL A 41 -6.14 -3.54 0.48
C VAL A 41 -6.67 -3.92 -0.89
N PRO A 42 -7.99 -4.06 -1.10
CA PRO A 42 -8.56 -4.37 -2.40
C PRO A 42 -8.26 -3.27 -3.43
N ILE A 43 -7.80 -3.65 -4.62
CA ILE A 43 -7.43 -2.69 -5.69
C ILE A 43 -8.63 -1.81 -6.08
N ASP A 44 -9.86 -2.33 -6.02
CA ASP A 44 -11.07 -1.55 -6.31
C ASP A 44 -11.31 -0.38 -5.33
N LYS A 45 -10.70 -0.45 -4.14
CA LYS A 45 -10.78 0.58 -3.10
C LYS A 45 -9.59 1.55 -3.13
N VAL A 46 -8.55 1.24 -3.89
CA VAL A 46 -7.34 2.05 -3.97
C VAL A 46 -7.60 3.25 -4.87
N ALA A 47 -7.55 4.43 -4.28
CA ALA A 47 -7.66 5.70 -5.00
C ALA A 47 -6.29 6.17 -5.50
N ASP A 48 -5.24 6.00 -4.70
CA ASP A 48 -3.88 6.41 -5.04
C ASP A 48 -2.81 5.59 -4.29
N VAL A 49 -1.64 5.41 -4.91
CA VAL A 49 -0.48 4.76 -4.28
C VAL A 49 0.78 5.57 -4.61
N LYS A 50 1.50 6.00 -3.56
CA LYS A 50 2.74 6.76 -3.70
C LYS A 50 3.79 6.33 -2.67
N LEU A 51 5.04 6.70 -2.89
CA LEU A 51 6.09 6.48 -1.90
C LEU A 51 5.82 7.34 -0.67
N ALA A 52 5.88 6.70 0.51
CA ALA A 52 5.88 7.40 1.78
C ALA A 52 7.31 7.89 2.03
N ASP A 53 7.66 9.00 1.40
CA ASP A 53 8.99 9.62 1.50
C ASP A 53 9.16 10.24 2.90
N PRO A 54 10.05 9.73 3.77
CA PRO A 54 10.47 10.46 4.95
C PRO A 54 11.53 11.47 4.50
N ARG A 55 11.13 12.72 4.27
CA ARG A 55 12.09 13.82 4.13
C ARG A 55 12.95 13.96 5.39
#